data_AF-A0A357A904-F1
#
_entry.id   AF-A0A357A904-F1
#
_cell.length_a   1.000
_cell.length_b   1.000
_cell.length_c   1.000
_cell.angle_alpha   90.00
_cell.angle_beta   90.00
_cell.angle_gamma   90.00
#
_symmetry.space_group_name_H-M   'P 1'
#
loop_
_entity.id
_entity.type
_entity.pdbx_description
1 polymer ?
#
loop_
_entity_poly.entity_id
_entity_poly.type
_entity_poly.pdbx_seq_one_letter_code
_entity_poly.pdbx_strand_id
1 'polypeptide(L)' 'MIAEKTPDYTIRGKTGWGSQVGWYVGYLEQNENVYFFATNIDIPDIRNVTALRNRLELTRLCLKELSLLY' A
#
# COMPACT_ATOMS: atom_id res chain seq x y z
N MET A 1 1.33 -3.85 -10.77
CA MET A 1 0.59 -2.98 -11.71
C MET A 1 0.75 -1.54 -11.25
N ILE A 2 0.55 -0.54 -12.11
CA ILE A 2 0.49 0.87 -11.66
C ILE A 2 -0.78 1.01 -10.82
N ALA A 3 -0.62 1.29 -9.53
CA ALA A 3 -1.72 1.56 -8.61
C ALA A 3 -2.08 3.05 -8.61
N GLU A 4 -1.07 3.91 -8.76
CA GLU A 4 -1.20 5.35 -8.77
C GLU A 4 -0.07 5.98 -9.57
N LYS A 5 -0.36 7.04 -10.31
CA LYS A 5 0.63 7.80 -11.05
C LYS A 5 0.26 9.27 -11.05
N THR A 6 1.18 10.09 -10.58
CA THR A 6 1.14 11.56 -10.61
C THR A 6 2.34 12.06 -11.42
N PRO A 7 2.47 13.38 -11.67
CA PRO A 7 3.70 13.94 -12.20
C PRO A 7 4.92 13.73 -11.28
N ASP A 8 4.70 13.68 -9.97
CA ASP A 8 5.78 13.66 -8.96
C ASP A 8 6.21 12.24 -8.57
N TYR A 9 5.30 11.26 -8.64
CA TYR A 9 5.59 9.89 -8.23
C TYR A 9 4.74 8.83 -8.95
N THR A 10 5.20 7.59 -8.88
CA THR A 10 4.44 6.41 -9.30
C THR A 10 4.44 5.37 -8.20
N ILE A 11 3.26 4.88 -7.81
CA ILE A 11 3.13 3.71 -6.93
C ILE A 11 2.76 2.51 -7.79
N ARG A 12 3.58 1.47 -7.70
CA ARG A 12 3.27 0.16 -8.27
C ARG A 12 3.05 -0.80 -7.13
N GLY A 13 1.96 -1.55 -7.21
CA GLY A 13 1.66 -2.51 -6.17
C GLY A 13 0.67 -3.57 -6.58
N LYS A 14 0.49 -4.52 -5.68
CA LYS A 14 -0.52 -5.55 -5.76
C LYS A 14 -1.10 -5.82 -4.37
N THR A 15 -2.43 -5.79 -4.30
CA THR A 15 -3.17 -6.24 -3.14
C THR A 15 -3.38 -7.76 -3.20
N GLY A 16 -3.47 -8.39 -2.04
CA GLY A 16 -3.97 -9.75 -1.95
C GLY A 16 -4.39 -10.08 -0.53
N TRP A 17 -5.17 -11.15 -0.40
CA TRP A 17 -5.64 -11.66 0.89
C TRP A 17 -5.71 -13.18 0.82
N GLY A 18 -5.67 -13.81 1.98
CA GLY A 18 -5.82 -15.25 2.14
C GLY A 18 -5.98 -15.58 3.61
N SER A 19 -6.86 -16.54 3.92
CA SER A 19 -7.24 -16.87 5.30
C SER A 19 -7.67 -15.61 6.08
N GLN A 20 -6.87 -15.17 7.05
CA GLN A 20 -7.12 -13.97 7.86
C GLN A 20 -6.02 -12.92 7.69
N VAL A 21 -5.25 -12.99 6.60
CA VAL A 21 -4.12 -12.10 6.34
C VAL A 21 -4.35 -11.36 5.03
N GLY A 22 -4.11 -10.06 5.06
CA GLY A 22 -4.18 -9.21 3.89
C GLY A 22 -2.89 -8.42 3.69
N TRP A 23 -2.45 -8.32 2.44
CA TRP A 23 -1.23 -7.60 2.08
C TRP A 23 -1.43 -6.55 1.00
N TYR A 24 -0.54 -5.55 1.03
CA TYR A 24 -0.26 -4.65 -0.07
C TYR A 24 1.26 -4.55 -0.22
N VAL A 25 1.77 -5.05 -1.35
CA VAL A 25 3.19 -5.12 -1.65
C VAL A 25 3.50 -4.34 -2.91
N GLY A 26 4.63 -3.66 -2.94
CA GLY A 26 4.95 -2.78 -4.05
C GLY A 26 6.14 -1.88 -3.79
N TYR A 27 6.21 -0.82 -4.57
CA TYR A 27 7.22 0.22 -4.46
C TYR A 27 6.70 1.57 -4.92
N LEU A 28 7.26 2.63 -4.34
CA LEU A 28 7.08 4.03 -4.70
C LEU A 28 8.32 4.51 -5.46
N GLU A 29 8.13 5.01 -6.68
CA GLU A 29 9.15 5.65 -7.51
C GLU A 29 8.98 7.17 -7.38
N GLN A 30 9.97 7.89 -6.85
CA GLN A 30 10.00 9.37 -6.80
C GLN A 30 11.43 9.89 -6.60
N ASN A 31 11.72 11.11 -7.10
CA ASN A 31 13.01 11.80 -6.91
C ASN A 31 14.22 10.90 -7.21
N GLU A 32 14.19 10.19 -8.34
CA GLU A 32 15.23 9.24 -8.78
C GLU A 32 15.53 8.10 -7.78
N ASN A 33 14.61 7.85 -6.83
CA ASN A 33 14.74 6.82 -5.81
C ASN A 33 13.54 5.86 -5.82
N VAL A 34 13.74 4.68 -5.23
CA VAL A 34 12.73 3.62 -5.14
C VAL A 34 12.59 3.16 -3.69
N TYR A 35 11.37 3.27 -3.16
CA TYR A 35 11.03 2.86 -1.79
C TYR A 35 10.14 1.62 -1.85
N PHE A 36 10.71 0.46 -1.53
CA PHE A 36 9.97 -0.80 -1.46
C PHE A 36 9.14 -0.87 -0.17
N PHE A 37 7.95 -1.44 -0.25
CA PHE A 37 7.09 -1.66 0.91
C PHE A 37 6.40 -3.03 0.87
N ALA A 38 6.12 -3.56 2.05
CA ALA A 38 5.32 -4.76 2.25
C ALA A 38 4.46 -4.61 3.50
N THR A 39 3.22 -4.15 3.33
CA THR A 39 2.26 -4.03 4.42
C THR A 39 1.50 -5.34 4.56
N ASN A 40 1.45 -5.88 5.77
CA ASN A 40 0.71 -7.09 6.14
C ASN A 40 -0.14 -6.79 7.38
N ILE A 41 -1.43 -7.12 7.34
CA ILE A 41 -2.35 -6.94 8.47
C ILE A 41 -3.29 -8.13 8.61
N ASP A 42 -3.78 -8.32 9.82
CA ASP A 42 -4.86 -9.27 10.10
C ASP A 42 -6.20 -8.72 9.58
N ILE A 43 -6.95 -9.58 8.91
CA ILE A 43 -8.31 -9.36 8.38
C ILE A 43 -9.17 -10.55 8.83
N PRO A 44 -9.67 -10.53 10.08
CA PRO A 44 -10.41 -11.66 10.65
C PRO A 44 -11.78 -11.90 9.97
N ASP A 45 -12.40 -10.85 9.42
CA ASP A 45 -13.61 -10.97 8.60
C ASP A 45 -13.41 -10.33 7.22
N ILE A 46 -13.27 -11.17 6.20
CA ILE A 46 -13.09 -10.75 4.81
C ILE A 46 -14.31 -10.01 4.23
N ARG A 47 -15.50 -10.23 4.81
CA ARG A 47 -16.73 -9.53 4.41
C ARG A 47 -16.71 -8.09 4.90
N ASN A 48 -15.83 -7.76 5.84
CA ASN A 48 -15.55 -6.38 6.20
C ASN A 48 -14.67 -5.72 5.13
N VAL A 49 -15.32 -5.10 4.15
CA VAL A 49 -14.66 -4.38 3.05
C VAL A 49 -13.75 -3.26 3.56
N THR A 50 -14.07 -2.66 4.72
CA THR A 50 -13.22 -1.64 5.35
C THR A 50 -11.88 -2.24 5.79
N ALA A 51 -11.88 -3.43 6.40
CA ALA A 51 -10.65 -4.13 6.78
C ALA A 51 -9.75 -4.42 5.55
N LEU A 52 -10.35 -4.71 4.39
CA LEU A 52 -9.60 -4.88 3.14
C LEU A 52 -8.98 -3.58 2.62
N ARG A 53 -9.62 -2.43 2.86
CA ARG A 53 -9.09 -1.11 2.46
C ARG A 53 -7.91 -0.67 3.32
N ASN A 54 -7.90 -1.05 4.59
CA ASN A 54 -6.88 -0.63 5.55
C ASN A 54 -5.44 -0.94 5.09
N ARG A 55 -5.21 -2.00 4.31
CA ARG A 55 -3.88 -2.32 3.75
C ARG A 55 -3.32 -1.17 2.90
N LEU A 56 -4.17 -0.51 2.10
CA LEU A 56 -3.76 0.59 1.25
C LEU A 56 -3.60 1.86 2.08
N GLU A 57 -4.58 2.16 2.93
CA GLU A 57 -4.57 3.37 3.78
C GLU A 57 -3.39 3.38 4.74
N LEU A 58 -3.11 2.27 5.43
CA LEU A 58 -1.95 2.16 6.32
C LEU A 58 -0.63 2.36 5.57
N THR A 59 -0.50 1.79 4.37
CA THR A 59 0.70 2.01 3.54
C THR A 59 0.86 3.48 3.20
N ARG A 60 -0.23 4.17 2.80
CA ARG A 60 -0.19 5.60 2.50
C ARG A 60 0.15 6.43 3.74
N LEU A 61 -0.43 6.11 4.90
CA LEU A 61 -0.12 6.78 6.16
C LEU A 61 1.36 6.62 6.54
N CYS A 62 1.92 5.41 6.44
CA CYS A 62 3.34 5.19 6.68
C CYS A 62 4.23 5.96 5.70
N LEU A 63 3.89 5.99 4.41
CA LEU A 63 4.63 6.77 3.43
C LEU A 63 4.54 8.28 3.68
N LYS A 64 3.38 8.79 4.13
CA LYS A 64 3.21 10.19 4.55
C LYS A 64 4.04 10.52 5.79
N GLU A 65 4.02 9.64 6.79
CA GLU A 65 4.80 9.79 8.03
C GLU A 65 6.31 9.86 7.71
N LEU A 66 6.77 9.06 6.74
CA LEU A 66 8.14 9.10 6.23
C LEU A 66 8.43 10.30 5.31
N SER A 67 7.49 11.24 5.16
CA SER A 67 7.58 12.39 4.24
C SER A 67 7.83 11.99 2.78
N LEU A 68 7.36 10.80 2.39
CA LEU A 68 7.47 10.29 1.02
C LEU A 68 6.20 10.55 0.19
N LEU A 69 5.08 10.87 0.82
CA LEU A 69 3.84 11.28 0.15
C LEU A 69 3.26 12.50 0.87
N TYR A 70 2.56 13.36 0.12
CA TYR A 70 1.85 14.53 0.65
C TYR A 70 0.33 14.34 0.56
#